data_AF-A0AAV5VTX2-F1
#
_entry.id   AF-A0AAV5VTX2-F1
#
_cell.length_a   1.000
_cell.length_b   1.000
_cell.length_c   1.000
_cell.angle_alpha   90.00
_cell.angle_beta   90.00
_cell.angle_gamma   90.00
#
_symmetry.space_group_name_H-M   'P 1'
#
loop_
_entity.id
_entity.type
_entity.pdbx_description
1 polymer ?
#
loop_
_entity_poly.entity_id
_entity_poly.type
_entity_poly.pdbx_seq_one_letter_code
_entity_poly.pdbx_strand_id
1 'polypeptide(L)'
;MPKKGSSKVSDRNCLICEELTRMAHFGMDICRACSIFYRRAKRSNNFSCRANTNKCVTGRGLNCKRCRYYHIVRILARSDEHPQIKLTKSSTNPSSDESPPPGVNISDKPLLERLRVQYKAMSTLRLHSELHARPIPPHPLQMSLELGPFYPATFGSLTGGVRIFLSSALTFGSNMFPEFASLPEKEKWQMVVNFFFRFRIFENGRRANKLFPGDQEKNFMSYTTLVPAQMSADFFADSPLSNNIPIALEYVRQGDLRRRMLPLRDCVVRVNPCHEEFLAITCLMFWANDEAPISDEITTIGRRYREATLKELHAFYREDMGLDDYAARLGE
;
A
#
# COMPACT_ATOMS: atom_id res chain seq x y z
N MET A 1 36.22 33.95 19.65
CA MET A 1 34.78 34.02 19.29
C MET A 1 34.65 33.98 17.77
N PRO A 2 34.15 32.90 17.15
CA PRO A 2 33.93 32.89 15.70
C PRO A 2 32.57 33.50 15.36
N LYS A 3 32.55 34.37 14.35
CA LYS A 3 31.37 35.10 13.86
C LYS A 3 30.42 34.14 13.14
N LYS A 4 29.15 34.13 13.58
CA LYS A 4 28.03 33.38 13.00
C LYS A 4 27.74 33.91 11.59
N GLY A 5 28.02 33.12 10.55
CA GLY A 5 27.70 33.46 9.17
C GLY A 5 26.18 33.51 8.97
N SER A 6 25.64 34.69 8.63
CA SER A 6 24.25 34.84 8.21
C SER A 6 24.12 34.38 6.75
N SER A 7 23.47 33.23 6.52
CA SER A 7 23.01 32.88 5.17
C SER A 7 21.92 33.89 4.75
N LYS A 8 22.16 34.62 3.67
CA LYS A 8 21.15 35.50 3.06
C LYS A 8 20.00 34.63 2.55
N VAL A 9 18.86 34.71 3.21
CA VAL A 9 17.61 34.04 2.80
C VAL A 9 17.08 34.77 1.56
N SER A 10 17.14 34.14 0.39
CA SER A 10 16.52 34.64 -0.84
C SER A 10 15.00 34.54 -0.73
N ASP A 11 14.26 35.61 -1.02
CA ASP A 11 12.80 35.54 -1.19
C ASP A 11 12.44 34.63 -2.38
N ARG A 12 11.44 33.75 -2.22
CA ARG A 12 10.96 32.80 -3.24
C ARG A 12 9.45 32.85 -3.35
N ASN A 13 8.89 32.38 -4.46
CA ASN A 13 7.43 32.31 -4.64
C ASN A 13 6.89 30.95 -4.24
N CYS A 14 5.72 30.92 -3.61
CA CYS A 14 5.00 29.70 -3.28
C CYS A 14 4.57 28.94 -4.55
N LEU A 15 4.89 27.66 -4.68
CA LEU A 15 4.49 26.80 -5.80
C LEU A 15 2.97 26.60 -5.96
N ILE A 16 2.17 27.04 -4.98
CA ILE A 16 0.71 26.84 -4.95
C ILE A 16 -0.04 28.14 -5.23
N CYS A 17 0.30 29.19 -4.50
CA CYS A 17 -0.42 30.47 -4.53
C CYS A 17 0.46 31.64 -5.01
N GLU A 18 1.72 31.38 -5.35
CA GLU A 18 2.71 32.36 -5.83
C GLU A 18 2.99 33.54 -4.88
N GLU A 19 2.50 33.46 -3.64
CA GLU A 19 2.84 34.43 -2.59
C GLU A 19 4.30 34.31 -2.18
N LEU A 20 4.91 35.46 -1.86
CA LEU A 20 6.29 35.55 -1.42
C LEU A 20 6.49 34.77 -0.11
N THR A 21 7.55 33.98 -0.06
CA THR A 21 7.93 33.21 1.11
C THR A 21 9.44 33.18 1.30
N ARG A 22 9.86 33.29 2.56
CA ARG A 22 11.25 33.21 3.01
C ARG A 22 11.64 31.82 3.49
N MET A 23 10.66 30.95 3.67
CA MET A 23 10.86 29.63 4.28
C MET A 23 10.15 28.58 3.46
N ALA A 24 10.88 27.49 3.18
CA ALA A 24 10.31 26.30 2.58
C ALA A 24 9.55 25.48 3.65
N HIS A 25 8.47 24.82 3.23
CA HIS A 25 7.73 23.87 4.04
C HIS A 25 7.60 22.56 3.27
N PHE A 26 7.77 21.43 3.97
CA PHE A 26 7.80 20.09 3.36
C PHE A 26 8.94 19.92 2.32
N GLY A 27 10.09 20.56 2.56
CA GLY A 27 11.23 20.50 1.63
C GLY A 27 11.03 21.24 0.31
N MET A 28 9.93 22.00 0.15
CA MET A 28 9.58 22.71 -1.09
C MET A 28 9.21 24.16 -0.81
N ASP A 29 9.24 24.99 -1.86
CA ASP A 29 8.86 26.40 -1.80
C ASP A 29 7.33 26.54 -1.66
N ILE A 30 6.79 26.14 -0.51
CA ILE A 30 5.38 26.25 -0.13
C ILE A 30 5.31 27.25 1.03
N CYS A 31 4.49 28.30 0.90
CA CYS A 31 4.37 29.31 1.95
C CYS A 31 3.67 28.77 3.20
N ARG A 32 3.87 29.47 4.33
CA ARG A 32 3.25 29.15 5.64
C ARG A 32 1.73 28.98 5.57
N ALA A 33 1.04 29.82 4.80
CA ALA A 33 -0.42 29.74 4.68
C ALA A 33 -0.87 28.45 3.98
N CYS A 34 -0.19 28.06 2.90
CA CYS A 34 -0.48 26.82 2.18
C CYS A 34 -0.12 25.58 3.02
N SER A 35 0.98 25.63 3.79
CA SER A 35 1.37 24.52 4.65
C SER A 35 0.41 24.31 5.84
N ILE A 36 -0.08 25.39 6.45
CA ILE A 36 -1.12 25.33 7.48
C ILE A 36 -2.44 24.85 6.88
N PHE A 37 -2.82 25.38 5.72
CA PHE A 37 -4.03 24.94 5.00
C PHE A 37 -3.99 23.43 4.74
N TYR A 38 -2.88 22.91 4.21
CA TYR A 38 -2.73 21.48 3.94
C TYR A 38 -2.87 20.61 5.20
N ARG A 39 -2.20 20.98 6.30
CA ARG A 39 -2.31 20.24 7.58
C ARG A 39 -3.76 20.18 8.09
N ARG A 40 -4.51 21.27 7.96
CA ARG A 40 -5.93 21.32 8.34
C ARG A 40 -6.81 20.52 7.37
N ALA A 41 -6.57 20.68 6.08
CA ALA A 41 -7.31 20.01 5.01
C ALA A 41 -7.11 18.48 5.03
N LYS A 42 -5.92 17.99 5.40
CA LYS A 42 -5.63 16.55 5.51
C LYS A 42 -6.55 15.82 6.51
N ARG A 43 -7.04 16.54 7.55
CA ARG A 43 -7.95 16.00 8.57
C ARG A 43 -9.44 16.11 8.20
N SER A 44 -9.78 16.97 7.24
CA SER A 44 -11.16 17.18 6.76
C SER A 44 -11.12 17.80 5.36
N ASN A 45 -11.25 16.97 4.32
CA ASN A 45 -11.07 17.36 2.92
C ASN A 45 -12.36 17.34 2.08
N ASN A 46 -13.52 17.55 2.72
CA ASN A 46 -14.84 17.62 2.06
C ASN A 46 -15.07 18.92 1.26
N PHE A 47 -14.05 19.37 0.51
CA PHE A 47 -14.15 20.57 -0.32
C PHE A 47 -14.73 20.24 -1.69
N SER A 48 -15.72 21.01 -2.12
CA SER A 48 -16.23 21.00 -3.50
C SER A 48 -15.48 22.03 -4.36
N CYS A 49 -15.31 21.72 -5.66
CA CYS A 49 -14.80 22.69 -6.62
C CYS A 49 -15.97 23.57 -7.09
N ARG A 50 -15.96 24.86 -6.74
CA ARG A 50 -17.02 25.80 -7.17
C ARG A 50 -17.11 25.99 -8.68
N ALA A 51 -16.00 25.79 -9.41
CA ALA A 51 -15.98 25.84 -10.87
C ALA A 51 -16.38 24.49 -11.51
N ASN A 52 -16.58 23.44 -10.72
CA ASN A 52 -16.83 22.06 -11.15
C ASN A 52 -15.83 21.46 -12.17
N THR A 53 -14.71 22.13 -12.46
CA THR A 53 -13.69 21.64 -13.38
C THR A 53 -12.69 20.69 -12.72
N ASN A 54 -12.57 20.75 -11.39
CA ASN A 54 -11.52 20.10 -10.59
C ASN A 54 -10.09 20.40 -11.07
N LYS A 55 -9.90 21.50 -11.81
CA LYS A 55 -8.63 21.87 -12.47
C LYS A 55 -8.35 23.38 -12.36
N CYS A 56 -8.77 24.03 -11.28
CA CYS A 56 -8.45 25.45 -11.06
C CYS A 56 -6.92 25.66 -11.05
N VAL A 57 -6.44 26.67 -11.76
CA VAL A 57 -5.00 26.95 -11.95
C VAL A 57 -4.36 27.43 -10.64
N THR A 58 -3.09 27.08 -10.42
CA THR A 58 -2.27 27.60 -9.32
C THR A 58 -1.95 29.08 -9.52
N GLY A 59 -1.55 29.76 -8.45
CA GLY A 59 -1.09 31.14 -8.49
C GLY A 59 -1.92 32.11 -7.67
N ARG A 60 -1.60 33.40 -7.82
CA ARG A 60 -2.27 34.48 -7.08
C ARG A 60 -3.76 34.50 -7.41
N GLY A 61 -4.61 34.26 -6.41
CA GLY A 61 -6.06 34.17 -6.56
C GLY A 61 -6.67 32.75 -6.54
N LEU A 62 -5.87 31.70 -6.34
CA LEU A 62 -6.39 30.33 -6.15
C LEU A 62 -7.28 30.24 -4.89
N ASN A 63 -8.60 30.42 -5.03
CA ASN A 63 -9.56 30.38 -3.90
C ASN A 63 -10.26 29.03 -3.73
N CYS A 64 -10.10 28.10 -4.68
CA CYS A 64 -10.71 26.78 -4.61
C CYS A 64 -9.98 25.89 -3.60
N LYS A 65 -10.56 25.68 -2.41
CA LYS A 65 -9.98 24.81 -1.36
C LYS A 65 -9.70 23.39 -1.86
N ARG A 66 -10.62 22.80 -2.66
CA ARG A 66 -10.42 21.47 -3.27
C ARG A 66 -9.16 21.44 -4.15
N CYS A 67 -9.08 22.32 -5.15
CA CYS A 67 -7.94 22.33 -6.08
C CYS A 67 -6.64 22.72 -5.37
N ARG A 68 -6.70 23.65 -4.41
CA ARG A 68 -5.54 24.00 -3.56
C ARG A 68 -5.00 22.79 -2.80
N TYR A 69 -5.87 21.95 -2.24
CA TYR A 69 -5.45 20.72 -1.57
C TYR A 69 -4.80 19.74 -2.55
N TYR A 70 -5.43 19.47 -3.68
CA TYR A 70 -4.91 18.50 -4.66
C TYR A 70 -3.62 18.96 -5.36
N HIS A 71 -3.42 20.26 -5.55
CA HIS A 71 -2.14 20.79 -6.05
C HIS A 71 -0.99 20.53 -5.06
N ILE A 72 -1.24 20.74 -3.75
CA ILE A 72 -0.26 20.44 -2.71
C ILE A 72 0.05 18.94 -2.67
N VAL A 73 -0.97 18.08 -2.71
CA VAL A 73 -0.79 16.62 -2.76
C VAL A 73 0.02 16.19 -3.98
N ARG A 74 -0.26 16.74 -5.18
CA ARG A 74 0.49 16.42 -6.40
C ARG A 74 1.96 16.80 -6.32
N ILE A 75 2.25 17.99 -5.78
CA ILE A 75 3.63 18.47 -5.71
C ILE A 75 4.41 17.66 -4.66
N LEU A 76 3.79 17.30 -3.53
CA LEU A 76 4.39 16.38 -2.55
C LEU A 76 4.65 14.98 -3.12
N ALA A 77 3.71 14.44 -3.89
CA ALA A 77 3.90 13.13 -4.53
C ALA A 77 5.04 13.15 -5.56
N ARG A 78 5.21 14.26 -6.29
CA ARG A 78 6.30 14.43 -7.28
C ARG A 78 7.67 14.65 -6.63
N SER A 79 7.74 15.22 -5.43
CA SER A 79 9.00 15.38 -4.70
C SER A 79 9.52 14.07 -4.10
N ASP A 80 8.65 13.08 -3.91
CA ASP A 80 9.05 11.74 -3.45
C ASP A 80 9.61 10.86 -4.58
N GLU A 81 9.42 11.24 -5.85
CA GLU A 81 9.79 10.42 -7.02
C GLU A 81 11.16 10.76 -7.63
N HIS A 82 11.84 11.87 -7.31
CA HIS A 82 13.19 12.18 -7.81
C HIS A 82 14.09 12.86 -6.77
N PRO A 83 15.38 12.44 -6.62
CA PRO A 83 16.35 13.11 -5.76
C PRO A 83 16.79 14.45 -6.36
N GLN A 84 17.00 15.41 -5.47
CA GLN A 84 17.40 16.80 -5.70
C GLN A 84 18.49 16.96 -6.80
N ILE A 85 18.16 17.70 -7.87
CA ILE A 85 19.14 18.17 -8.86
C ILE A 85 20.04 19.22 -8.19
N LYS A 86 21.29 18.85 -7.91
CA LYS A 86 22.37 19.82 -7.70
C LYS A 86 22.77 20.40 -9.06
N LEU A 87 22.59 21.71 -9.22
CA LEU A 87 23.36 22.48 -10.20
C LEU A 87 24.85 22.28 -9.93
N THR A 88 25.66 22.05 -10.96
CA THR A 88 26.94 22.75 -11.13
C THR A 88 27.50 22.58 -12.54
N LYS A 89 28.10 23.68 -13.02
CA LYS A 89 28.80 23.82 -14.30
C LYS A 89 30.18 23.14 -14.26
N SER A 90 30.54 22.59 -15.42
CA SER A 90 31.87 22.47 -16.08
C SER A 90 33.08 21.90 -15.34
N SER A 91 33.59 20.79 -15.92
CA SER A 91 34.97 20.42 -16.26
C SER A 91 36.05 20.44 -15.17
N THR A 92 36.55 19.27 -14.76
CA THR A 92 37.73 18.55 -15.34
C THR A 92 38.00 17.26 -14.54
N ASN A 93 38.41 16.18 -15.22
CA ASN A 93 38.76 14.84 -14.71
C ASN A 93 40.14 14.81 -13.96
N PRO A 94 40.70 13.64 -13.57
CA PRO A 94 40.29 12.77 -12.46
C PRO A 94 41.49 12.41 -11.55
N SER A 95 41.25 11.99 -10.31
CA SER A 95 42.19 11.07 -9.65
C SER A 95 41.52 10.25 -8.57
N SER A 96 41.82 8.97 -8.63
CA SER A 96 41.41 7.85 -7.79
C SER A 96 41.83 8.01 -6.34
N ASP A 97 40.86 7.85 -5.42
CA ASP A 97 41.07 7.08 -4.19
C ASP A 97 39.70 6.65 -3.65
N GLU A 98 39.47 5.34 -3.61
CA GLU A 98 38.28 4.73 -3.02
C GLU A 98 38.34 4.90 -1.50
N SER A 99 37.51 5.80 -0.99
CA SER A 99 37.00 5.74 0.38
C SER A 99 35.50 5.47 0.32
N PRO A 100 34.94 4.60 1.19
CA PRO A 100 33.54 4.24 1.15
C PRO A 100 32.66 5.47 1.43
N PRO A 101 31.48 5.59 0.80
CA PRO A 101 30.65 6.78 0.94
C PRO A 101 30.10 6.90 2.37
N PRO A 102 30.06 8.12 2.94
CA PRO A 102 29.49 8.37 4.24
C PRO A 102 27.96 8.36 4.19
N GLY A 103 27.36 7.66 5.15
CA GLY A 103 25.99 7.90 5.60
C GLY A 103 24.90 7.31 4.69
N VAL A 104 24.76 5.98 4.69
CA VAL A 104 23.44 5.38 4.46
C VAL A 104 22.53 5.95 5.55
N ASN A 105 21.52 6.73 5.16
CA ASN A 105 20.38 7.00 6.03
C ASN A 105 19.72 5.64 6.27
N ILE A 106 20.17 4.93 7.30
CA ILE A 106 19.52 3.73 7.79
C ILE A 106 18.16 4.24 8.25
N SER A 107 17.11 3.93 7.49
CA SER A 107 15.74 4.17 7.94
C SER A 107 15.64 3.60 9.35
N ASP A 108 15.14 4.37 10.31
CA ASP A 108 14.90 3.91 11.68
C ASP A 108 13.85 2.77 11.73
N LYS A 109 13.24 2.45 10.58
CA LYS A 109 12.19 1.43 10.41
C LYS A 109 12.54 0.47 9.24
N PRO A 110 13.67 -0.28 9.32
CA PRO A 110 14.16 -1.10 8.21
C PRO A 110 13.24 -2.28 7.86
N LEU A 111 12.47 -2.81 8.82
CA LEU A 111 11.53 -3.91 8.57
C LEU A 111 10.31 -3.41 7.78
N LEU A 112 9.72 -2.28 8.16
CA LEU A 112 8.58 -1.68 7.44
C LEU A 112 8.96 -1.23 6.03
N GLU A 113 10.18 -0.70 5.84
CA GLU A 113 10.69 -0.40 4.50
C GLU A 113 10.83 -1.66 3.64
N ARG A 114 11.41 -2.73 4.21
CA ARG A 114 11.52 -4.01 3.51
C ARG A 114 10.15 -4.58 3.16
N LEU A 115 9.19 -4.53 4.10
CA LEU A 115 7.80 -4.94 3.87
C LEU A 115 7.17 -4.15 2.72
N ARG A 116 7.37 -2.83 2.66
CA ARG A 116 6.87 -1.98 1.58
C ARG A 116 7.37 -2.47 0.21
N VAL A 117 8.69 -2.69 0.11
CA VAL A 117 9.33 -3.17 -1.13
C VAL A 117 8.80 -4.55 -1.52
N GLN A 118 8.79 -5.50 -0.59
CA GLN A 118 8.42 -6.88 -0.89
C GLN A 118 6.91 -7.05 -1.15
N TYR A 119 6.06 -6.30 -0.44
CA TYR A 119 4.62 -6.28 -0.71
C TYR A 119 4.32 -5.70 -2.09
N LYS A 120 5.01 -4.62 -2.48
CA LYS A 120 4.89 -4.05 -3.84
C LYS A 120 5.33 -5.07 -4.89
N ALA A 121 6.46 -5.75 -4.68
CA ALA A 121 6.93 -6.80 -5.59
C ALA A 121 5.92 -7.95 -5.73
N MET A 122 5.38 -8.46 -4.62
CA MET A 122 4.34 -9.50 -4.62
C MET A 122 3.08 -9.04 -5.35
N SER A 123 2.67 -7.78 -5.14
CA SER A 123 1.50 -7.18 -5.79
C SER A 123 1.67 -7.05 -7.30
N THR A 124 2.82 -6.55 -7.75
CA THR A 124 3.20 -6.46 -9.16
C THR A 124 3.25 -7.83 -9.82
N LEU A 125 3.87 -8.82 -9.17
CA LEU A 125 3.95 -10.18 -9.68
C LEU A 125 2.55 -10.77 -9.87
N ARG A 126 1.67 -10.64 -8.88
CA ARG A 126 0.30 -11.15 -8.98
C ARG A 126 -0.50 -10.43 -10.07
N LEU A 127 -0.42 -9.10 -10.15
CA LEU A 127 -1.07 -8.32 -11.20
C LEU A 127 -0.69 -8.83 -12.59
N HIS A 128 0.60 -8.86 -12.90
CA HIS A 128 1.07 -9.23 -14.24
C HIS A 128 0.78 -10.70 -14.53
N SER A 129 1.05 -11.60 -13.59
CA SER A 129 0.80 -13.03 -13.78
C SER A 129 -0.66 -13.31 -14.08
N GLU A 130 -1.58 -12.69 -13.34
CA GLU A 130 -3.02 -12.87 -13.57
C GLU A 130 -3.47 -12.25 -14.90
N LEU A 131 -2.99 -11.06 -15.27
CA LEU A 131 -3.37 -10.40 -16.53
C LEU A 131 -2.82 -11.13 -17.76
N HIS A 132 -1.60 -11.67 -17.67
CA HIS A 132 -0.98 -12.45 -18.74
C HIS A 132 -1.56 -13.86 -18.87
N ALA A 133 -2.12 -14.43 -17.80
CA ALA A 133 -2.82 -15.70 -17.85
C ALA A 133 -4.20 -15.64 -18.53
N ARG A 134 -4.68 -14.44 -18.89
CA ARG A 134 -5.97 -14.27 -19.56
C ARG A 134 -5.89 -14.71 -21.04
N PRO A 135 -6.99 -15.23 -21.63
CA PRO A 135 -7.02 -15.56 -23.06
C PRO A 135 -6.69 -14.37 -23.97
N ILE A 136 -7.12 -13.16 -23.55
CA ILE A 136 -6.81 -11.90 -24.22
C ILE A 136 -6.23 -10.96 -23.16
N PRO A 137 -4.89 -10.93 -23.01
CA PRO A 137 -4.23 -10.01 -22.09
C PRO A 137 -4.44 -8.55 -22.51
N PRO A 138 -4.58 -7.61 -21.56
CA PRO A 138 -4.64 -6.19 -21.89
C PRO A 138 -3.29 -5.69 -22.41
N HIS A 139 -3.30 -4.55 -23.08
CA HIS A 139 -2.06 -3.91 -23.53
C HIS A 139 -1.18 -3.55 -22.31
N PRO A 140 0.16 -3.71 -22.35
CA PRO A 140 1.04 -3.45 -21.20
C PRO A 140 0.86 -2.06 -20.57
N LEU A 141 0.62 -1.03 -21.38
CA LEU A 141 0.38 0.35 -20.91
C LEU A 141 -0.93 0.52 -20.11
N GLN A 142 -1.82 -0.45 -20.14
CA GLN A 142 -3.08 -0.41 -19.40
C GLN A 142 -2.97 -1.10 -18.04
N MET A 143 -1.87 -1.80 -17.76
CA MET A 143 -1.70 -2.55 -16.51
C MET A 143 -1.28 -1.61 -15.37
N SER A 144 -2.13 -1.47 -14.36
CA SER A 144 -1.92 -0.61 -13.19
C SER A 144 -2.32 -1.31 -11.89
N LEU A 145 -1.41 -1.27 -10.91
CA LEU A 145 -1.71 -1.71 -9.53
C LEU A 145 -2.88 -0.92 -8.92
N GLU A 146 -3.00 0.34 -9.31
CA GLU A 146 -3.96 1.26 -8.72
C GLU A 146 -5.28 1.30 -9.49
N LEU A 147 -5.28 1.12 -10.81
CA LEU A 147 -6.47 1.36 -11.63
C LEU A 147 -6.99 0.12 -12.36
N GLY A 148 -6.29 -1.01 -12.28
CA GLY A 148 -6.65 -2.22 -13.01
C GLY A 148 -5.97 -2.29 -14.38
N PRO A 149 -6.55 -3.00 -15.37
CA PRO A 149 -7.95 -3.39 -15.47
C PRO A 149 -8.39 -4.51 -14.52
N PHE A 150 -9.68 -4.57 -14.23
CA PHE A 150 -10.31 -5.60 -13.41
C PHE A 150 -11.45 -6.27 -14.18
N TYR A 151 -11.63 -7.57 -13.97
CA TYR A 151 -12.56 -8.38 -14.74
C TYR A 151 -13.48 -9.21 -13.83
N PRO A 152 -14.68 -9.59 -14.28
CA PRO A 152 -15.48 -10.60 -13.59
C PRO A 152 -14.66 -11.88 -13.41
N ALA A 153 -14.73 -12.46 -12.22
CA ALA A 153 -14.10 -13.75 -11.95
C ALA A 153 -14.91 -14.88 -12.58
N THR A 154 -14.18 -15.86 -13.10
CA THR A 154 -14.66 -17.23 -13.39
C THR A 154 -13.99 -18.21 -12.44
N PHE A 155 -14.48 -19.45 -12.37
CA PHE A 155 -13.91 -20.52 -11.58
C PHE A 155 -12.44 -20.75 -11.96
N GLY A 156 -12.15 -20.88 -13.25
CA GLY A 156 -10.79 -21.06 -13.77
C GLY A 156 -9.87 -19.88 -13.41
N SER A 157 -10.35 -18.64 -13.58
CA SER A 157 -9.55 -17.45 -13.25
C SER A 157 -9.24 -17.34 -11.76
N LEU A 158 -10.20 -17.70 -10.89
CA LEU A 158 -9.98 -17.68 -9.45
C LEU A 158 -9.01 -18.78 -9.02
N THR A 159 -9.17 -20.00 -9.52
CA THR A 159 -8.24 -21.10 -9.25
C THR A 159 -6.83 -20.75 -9.70
N GLY A 160 -6.68 -20.15 -10.88
CA GLY A 160 -5.39 -19.63 -11.36
C GLY A 160 -4.83 -18.54 -10.45
N GLY A 161 -5.65 -17.56 -10.08
CA GLY A 161 -5.27 -16.47 -9.18
C GLY A 161 -4.83 -16.96 -7.79
N VAL A 162 -5.47 -17.99 -7.23
CA VAL A 162 -5.06 -18.60 -5.96
C VAL A 162 -3.69 -19.25 -6.07
N ARG A 163 -3.42 -19.99 -7.16
CA ARG A 163 -2.09 -20.58 -7.40
C ARG A 163 -1.02 -19.50 -7.52
N ILE A 164 -1.28 -18.46 -8.32
CA ILE A 164 -0.38 -17.31 -8.49
C ILE A 164 -0.12 -16.63 -7.16
N PHE A 165 -1.15 -16.41 -6.34
CA PHE A 165 -0.99 -15.87 -5.00
C PHE A 165 -0.04 -16.74 -4.19
N LEU A 166 -0.35 -18.03 -4.02
CA LEU A 166 0.42 -18.92 -3.13
C LEU A 166 1.89 -19.00 -3.55
N SER A 167 2.16 -19.07 -4.85
CA SER A 167 3.53 -19.00 -5.38
C SER A 167 4.20 -17.66 -5.07
N SER A 168 3.52 -16.53 -5.29
CA SER A 168 4.06 -15.20 -4.97
C SER A 168 4.28 -14.99 -3.47
N ALA A 169 3.47 -15.62 -2.61
CA ALA A 169 3.57 -15.54 -1.16
C ALA A 169 4.75 -16.35 -0.61
N LEU A 170 5.10 -17.48 -1.24
CA LEU A 170 6.34 -18.20 -0.96
C LEU A 170 7.56 -17.32 -1.28
N THR A 171 7.59 -16.70 -2.46
CA THR A 171 8.67 -15.76 -2.84
C THR A 171 8.73 -14.55 -1.91
N PHE A 172 7.57 -13.98 -1.56
CA PHE A 172 7.48 -12.90 -0.57
C PHE A 172 8.08 -13.33 0.76
N GLY A 173 7.68 -14.49 1.29
CA GLY A 173 8.20 -15.02 2.56
C GLY A 173 9.72 -15.17 2.53
N SER A 174 10.27 -15.78 1.49
CA SER A 174 11.72 -15.99 1.36
C SER A 174 12.52 -14.70 1.23
N ASN A 175 11.98 -13.69 0.54
CA ASN A 175 12.66 -12.41 0.36
C ASN A 175 12.50 -11.47 1.57
N MET A 176 11.41 -11.59 2.30
CA MET A 176 11.11 -10.76 3.47
C MET A 176 11.83 -11.29 4.71
N PHE A 177 11.80 -12.62 4.90
CA PHE A 177 12.28 -13.28 6.11
C PHE A 177 13.38 -14.31 5.77
N PRO A 178 14.67 -14.01 6.01
CA PRO A 178 15.76 -14.94 5.72
C PRO A 178 15.59 -16.32 6.36
N GLU A 179 15.06 -16.38 7.58
CA GLU A 179 14.84 -17.64 8.30
C GLU A 179 13.69 -18.45 7.70
N PHE A 180 12.69 -17.80 7.11
CA PHE A 180 11.66 -18.52 6.36
C PHE A 180 12.26 -19.23 5.14
N ALA A 181 13.25 -18.62 4.49
CA ALA A 181 13.92 -19.22 3.33
C ALA A 181 14.66 -20.53 3.68
N SER A 182 15.11 -20.70 4.92
CA SER A 182 15.78 -21.93 5.39
C SER A 182 14.83 -23.02 5.91
N LEU A 183 13.54 -22.74 6.10
CA LEU A 183 12.59 -23.74 6.62
C LEU A 183 12.36 -24.92 5.64
N PRO A 184 12.00 -26.12 6.15
CA PRO A 184 11.48 -27.22 5.36
C PRO A 184 10.28 -26.82 4.49
N GLU A 185 10.15 -27.42 3.29
CA GLU A 185 9.09 -27.09 2.33
C GLU A 185 7.68 -27.27 2.91
N LYS A 186 7.47 -28.33 3.70
CA LYS A 186 6.19 -28.61 4.35
C LYS A 186 5.77 -27.47 5.30
N GLU A 187 6.73 -26.94 6.06
CA GLU A 187 6.49 -25.85 7.00
C GLU A 187 6.25 -24.52 6.27
N LYS A 188 7.07 -24.21 5.25
CA LYS A 188 6.86 -23.05 4.36
C LYS A 188 5.45 -23.06 3.77
N TRP A 189 5.03 -24.22 3.26
CA TRP A 189 3.71 -24.39 2.67
C TRP A 189 2.59 -24.16 3.67
N GLN A 190 2.68 -24.76 4.86
CA GLN A 190 1.68 -24.60 5.92
C GLN A 190 1.53 -23.14 6.35
N MET A 191 2.65 -22.43 6.54
CA MET A 191 2.65 -21.01 6.87
C MET A 191 2.01 -20.16 5.76
N VAL A 192 2.37 -20.38 4.50
CA VAL A 192 1.83 -19.61 3.37
C VAL A 192 0.34 -19.87 3.16
N VAL A 193 -0.13 -21.10 3.34
CA VAL A 193 -1.56 -21.42 3.26
C VAL A 193 -2.34 -20.70 4.37
N ASN A 194 -1.84 -20.70 5.61
CA ASN A 194 -2.45 -19.98 6.72
C ASN A 194 -2.48 -18.47 6.48
N PHE A 195 -1.36 -17.91 6.03
CA PHE A 195 -1.25 -16.50 5.65
C PHE A 195 -2.25 -16.14 4.55
N PHE A 196 -2.36 -16.95 3.49
CA PHE A 196 -3.25 -16.72 2.35
C PHE A 196 -4.70 -16.50 2.78
N PHE A 197 -5.25 -17.37 3.64
CA PHE A 197 -6.67 -17.28 4.02
C PHE A 197 -6.99 -15.97 4.76
N ARG A 198 -6.10 -15.51 5.63
CA ARG A 198 -6.29 -14.28 6.42
C ARG A 198 -5.98 -13.04 5.59
N PHE A 199 -4.83 -13.04 4.92
CA PHE A 199 -4.34 -11.89 4.17
C PHE A 199 -5.19 -11.59 2.95
N ARG A 200 -5.61 -12.60 2.18
CA ARG A 200 -6.39 -12.38 0.95
C ARG A 200 -7.65 -11.58 1.25
N ILE A 201 -8.39 -11.95 2.30
CA ILE A 201 -9.65 -11.29 2.66
C ILE A 201 -9.38 -9.85 3.10
N PHE A 202 -8.37 -9.64 3.96
CA PHE A 202 -7.96 -8.32 4.45
C PHE A 202 -7.52 -7.38 3.33
N GLU A 203 -6.59 -7.82 2.48
CA GLU A 203 -6.05 -7.03 1.36
C GLU A 203 -7.15 -6.71 0.35
N ASN A 204 -7.93 -7.70 -0.05
CA ASN A 204 -8.99 -7.52 -1.05
C ASN A 204 -10.07 -6.57 -0.54
N GLY A 205 -10.45 -6.66 0.74
CA GLY A 205 -11.39 -5.74 1.36
C GLY A 205 -10.87 -4.30 1.32
N ARG A 206 -9.61 -4.08 1.69
CA ARG A 206 -8.96 -2.77 1.62
C ARG A 206 -8.93 -2.22 0.19
N ARG A 207 -8.52 -3.04 -0.78
CA ARG A 207 -8.44 -2.65 -2.20
C ARG A 207 -9.82 -2.31 -2.77
N ALA A 208 -10.82 -3.13 -2.48
CA ALA A 208 -12.19 -2.90 -2.89
C ALA A 208 -12.73 -1.57 -2.31
N ASN A 209 -12.53 -1.33 -1.02
CA ASN A 209 -12.95 -0.08 -0.37
C ASN A 209 -12.25 1.17 -0.95
N LYS A 210 -10.98 1.05 -1.33
CA LYS A 210 -10.22 2.14 -1.96
C LYS A 210 -10.70 2.43 -3.39
N LEU A 211 -11.01 1.41 -4.17
CA LEU A 211 -11.30 1.54 -5.60
C LEU A 211 -12.79 1.73 -5.91
N PHE A 212 -13.64 1.13 -5.10
CA PHE A 212 -15.09 1.12 -5.26
C PHE A 212 -15.74 1.52 -3.92
N PRO A 213 -15.52 2.77 -3.45
CA PRO A 213 -16.03 3.22 -2.17
C PRO A 213 -17.56 3.14 -2.13
N GLY A 214 -18.11 2.44 -1.13
CA GLY A 214 -19.55 2.23 -0.95
C GLY A 214 -20.17 1.17 -1.87
N ASP A 215 -19.41 0.58 -2.80
CA ASP A 215 -19.90 -0.47 -3.69
C ASP A 215 -19.54 -1.84 -3.13
N GLN A 216 -20.54 -2.48 -2.52
CA GLN A 216 -20.42 -3.79 -1.90
C GLN A 216 -20.58 -4.94 -2.91
N GLU A 217 -20.95 -4.64 -4.16
CA GLU A 217 -21.05 -5.62 -5.25
C GLU A 217 -19.72 -5.81 -5.98
N LYS A 218 -18.69 -5.00 -5.68
CA LYS A 218 -17.35 -5.17 -6.25
C LYS A 218 -16.38 -5.69 -5.21
N ASN A 219 -16.23 -7.01 -5.13
CA ASN A 219 -15.32 -7.67 -4.20
C ASN A 219 -14.16 -8.32 -4.95
N PHE A 220 -12.93 -8.02 -4.54
CA PHE A 220 -11.78 -8.75 -5.09
C PHE A 220 -11.73 -10.17 -4.52
N MET A 221 -11.51 -11.16 -5.40
CA MET A 221 -11.22 -12.54 -5.01
C MET A 221 -9.82 -13.01 -5.43
N SER A 222 -9.25 -12.34 -6.42
CA SER A 222 -7.82 -12.38 -6.76
C SER A 222 -7.28 -10.96 -6.95
N TYR A 223 -6.07 -10.80 -7.47
CA TYR A 223 -5.50 -9.48 -7.70
C TYR A 223 -6.27 -8.69 -8.78
N THR A 224 -6.77 -9.36 -9.82
CA THR A 224 -7.40 -8.74 -11.00
C THR A 224 -8.87 -9.08 -11.19
N THR A 225 -9.44 -9.96 -10.37
CA THR A 225 -10.81 -10.44 -10.55
C THR A 225 -11.78 -9.95 -9.48
N LEU A 226 -12.99 -9.61 -9.93
CA LEU A 226 -14.11 -9.13 -9.13
C LEU A 226 -15.23 -10.17 -9.08
N VAL A 227 -15.87 -10.30 -7.93
CA VAL A 227 -17.11 -11.04 -7.77
C VAL A 227 -18.21 -10.13 -7.20
N PRO A 228 -19.46 -10.31 -7.68
CA PRO A 228 -20.65 -9.75 -7.02
C PRO A 228 -20.83 -10.30 -5.61
N ALA A 229 -21.68 -9.67 -4.80
CA ALA A 229 -22.03 -10.18 -3.47
C ALA A 229 -22.76 -11.53 -3.56
N GLN A 230 -23.47 -11.77 -4.67
CA GLN A 230 -24.09 -13.05 -5.01
C GLN A 230 -23.51 -13.62 -6.31
N MET A 231 -22.88 -14.78 -6.20
CA MET A 231 -22.31 -15.49 -7.35
C MET A 231 -23.42 -16.07 -8.25
N SER A 232 -23.30 -15.88 -9.57
CA SER A 232 -24.19 -16.48 -10.57
C SER A 232 -23.63 -17.80 -11.11
N ALA A 233 -24.44 -18.54 -11.86
CA ALA A 233 -24.00 -19.75 -12.56
C ALA A 233 -22.85 -19.48 -13.56
N ASP A 234 -22.78 -18.26 -14.12
CA ASP A 234 -21.76 -17.86 -15.09
C ASP A 234 -20.34 -17.92 -14.52
N PHE A 235 -20.19 -17.76 -13.19
CA PHE A 235 -18.91 -17.97 -12.52
C PHE A 235 -18.36 -19.38 -12.79
N PHE A 236 -19.22 -20.38 -12.87
CA PHE A 236 -18.84 -21.78 -13.06
C PHE A 236 -18.81 -22.21 -14.53
N ALA A 237 -18.98 -21.29 -15.49
CA ALA A 237 -19.06 -21.62 -16.91
C ALA A 237 -17.79 -22.33 -17.45
N ASP A 238 -16.62 -22.03 -16.86
CA ASP A 238 -15.34 -22.67 -17.19
C ASP A 238 -14.92 -23.75 -16.17
N SER A 239 -15.84 -24.19 -15.31
CA SER A 239 -15.58 -25.26 -14.34
C SER A 239 -15.53 -26.62 -15.04
N PRO A 240 -14.51 -27.47 -14.77
CA PRO A 240 -14.47 -28.84 -15.28
C PRO A 240 -15.54 -29.74 -14.64
N LEU A 241 -16.25 -29.26 -13.61
CA LEU A 241 -17.28 -29.98 -12.86
C LEU A 241 -18.69 -29.38 -13.09
N SER A 242 -19.00 -29.03 -14.34
CA SER A 242 -20.25 -28.36 -14.75
C SER A 242 -21.53 -29.10 -14.31
N ASN A 243 -21.46 -30.40 -14.05
CA ASN A 243 -22.62 -31.21 -13.69
C ASN A 243 -23.14 -30.96 -12.26
N ASN A 244 -22.37 -30.26 -11.41
CA ASN A 244 -22.70 -30.01 -10.00
C ASN A 244 -22.95 -28.53 -9.67
N ILE A 245 -23.21 -27.68 -10.68
CA ILE A 245 -23.37 -26.23 -10.49
C ILE A 245 -24.45 -25.85 -9.46
N PRO A 246 -25.65 -26.46 -9.43
CA PRO A 246 -26.67 -26.12 -8.44
C PRO A 246 -26.20 -26.37 -6.99
N ILE A 247 -25.52 -27.49 -6.75
CA ILE A 247 -24.97 -27.85 -5.44
C ILE A 247 -23.84 -26.89 -5.06
N ALA A 248 -22.97 -26.54 -6.00
CA ALA A 248 -21.89 -25.59 -5.78
C ALA A 248 -22.41 -24.18 -5.47
N LEU A 249 -23.45 -23.72 -6.19
CA LEU A 249 -24.12 -22.45 -5.90
C LEU A 249 -24.76 -22.45 -4.52
N GLU A 250 -25.41 -23.54 -4.13
CA GLU A 250 -25.99 -23.68 -2.80
C GLU A 250 -24.92 -23.66 -1.71
N TYR A 251 -23.81 -24.38 -1.90
CA TYR A 251 -22.67 -24.34 -0.98
C TYR A 251 -22.07 -22.92 -0.85
N VAL A 252 -21.90 -22.21 -1.96
CA VAL A 252 -21.40 -20.82 -1.96
C VAL A 252 -22.39 -19.87 -1.28
N ARG A 253 -23.70 -20.06 -1.50
CA ARG A 253 -24.77 -19.30 -0.82
C ARG A 253 -24.77 -19.55 0.68
N GLN A 254 -24.63 -20.80 1.11
CA GLN A 254 -24.57 -21.17 2.53
C GLN A 254 -23.28 -20.70 3.21
N GLY A 255 -22.14 -20.75 2.51
CA GLY A 255 -20.85 -20.25 2.96
C GLY A 255 -20.74 -18.72 2.99
N ASP A 256 -21.75 -18.06 2.41
CA ASP A 256 -22.00 -16.63 2.24
C ASP A 256 -20.74 -15.75 2.27
N LEU A 257 -20.12 -15.60 1.10
CA LEU A 257 -19.09 -14.58 0.87
C LEU A 257 -19.55 -13.21 1.40
N ARG A 258 -20.85 -12.90 1.33
CA ARG A 258 -21.42 -11.67 1.91
C ARG A 258 -21.30 -11.65 3.43
N ARG A 259 -21.73 -12.71 4.14
CA ARG A 259 -21.62 -12.84 5.60
C ARG A 259 -20.18 -12.74 6.10
N ARG A 260 -19.20 -13.21 5.34
CA ARG A 260 -17.78 -13.15 5.74
C ARG A 260 -17.07 -11.87 5.29
N MET A 261 -17.30 -11.42 4.06
CA MET A 261 -16.58 -10.28 3.47
C MET A 261 -17.14 -8.94 3.90
N LEU A 262 -18.46 -8.77 4.03
CA LEU A 262 -19.04 -7.47 4.38
C LEU A 262 -18.61 -6.98 5.77
N PRO A 263 -18.73 -7.79 6.85
CA PRO A 263 -18.30 -7.32 8.18
C PRO A 263 -16.81 -7.00 8.23
N LEU A 264 -15.99 -7.74 7.46
CA LEU A 264 -14.56 -7.45 7.37
C LEU A 264 -14.29 -6.18 6.58
N ARG A 265 -14.98 -5.93 5.46
CA ARG A 265 -14.86 -4.66 4.72
C ARG A 265 -15.26 -3.49 5.59
N ASP A 266 -16.35 -3.62 6.34
CA ASP A 266 -16.82 -2.60 7.29
C ASP A 266 -15.79 -2.37 8.40
N CYS A 267 -15.17 -3.44 8.91
CA CYS A 267 -14.08 -3.34 9.87
C CYS A 267 -12.87 -2.59 9.27
N VAL A 268 -12.47 -2.91 8.03
CA VAL A 268 -11.36 -2.21 7.35
C VAL A 268 -11.70 -0.75 7.08
N VAL A 269 -12.96 -0.40 6.78
CA VAL A 269 -13.40 1.01 6.66
C VAL A 269 -13.34 1.70 8.02
N ARG A 270 -13.81 1.05 9.08
CA ARG A 270 -13.83 1.58 10.45
C ARG A 270 -12.40 1.85 10.95
N VAL A 271 -11.52 0.86 10.86
CA VAL A 271 -10.12 0.97 11.27
C VAL A 271 -9.35 1.88 10.33
N ASN A 272 -9.63 1.86 9.03
CA ASN A 272 -8.97 2.66 8.00
C ASN A 272 -7.42 2.67 8.15
N PRO A 273 -6.75 1.51 8.07
CA PRO A 273 -5.31 1.45 8.29
C PRO A 273 -4.57 2.23 7.18
N CYS A 274 -3.64 3.09 7.61
CA CYS A 274 -2.68 3.73 6.72
C CYS A 274 -1.74 2.68 6.09
N HIS A 275 -0.81 3.12 5.24
CA HIS A 275 0.01 2.15 4.51
C HIS A 275 0.94 1.38 5.45
N GLU A 276 1.55 2.07 6.40
CA GLU A 276 2.49 1.54 7.38
C GLU A 276 1.80 0.54 8.33
N GLU A 277 0.62 0.90 8.85
CA GLU A 277 -0.21 -0.01 9.65
C GLU A 277 -0.60 -1.27 8.87
N PHE A 278 -0.98 -1.13 7.61
CA PHE A 278 -1.30 -2.28 6.77
C PHE A 278 -0.10 -3.22 6.58
N LEU A 279 1.11 -2.67 6.38
CA LEU A 279 2.33 -3.47 6.25
C LEU A 279 2.66 -4.18 7.56
N ALA A 280 2.49 -3.50 8.70
CA ALA A 280 2.65 -4.10 10.01
C ALA A 280 1.67 -5.27 10.20
N ILE A 281 0.37 -5.05 9.93
CA ILE A 281 -0.66 -6.10 9.99
C ILE A 281 -0.33 -7.27 9.06
N THR A 282 0.21 -6.99 7.87
CA THR A 282 0.67 -8.03 6.91
C THR A 282 1.72 -8.93 7.53
N CYS A 283 2.72 -8.35 8.19
CA CYS A 283 3.78 -9.11 8.87
C CYS A 283 3.22 -9.92 10.06
N LEU A 284 2.35 -9.30 10.87
CA LEU A 284 1.69 -9.99 11.98
C LEU A 284 0.85 -11.18 11.50
N MET A 285 0.10 -11.03 10.41
CA MET A 285 -0.69 -12.10 9.80
C MET A 285 0.19 -13.24 9.26
N PHE A 286 1.36 -12.93 8.71
CA PHE A 286 2.30 -13.94 8.21
C PHE A 286 2.84 -14.84 9.33
N TRP A 287 3.08 -14.27 10.51
CA TRP A 287 3.61 -14.98 11.67
C TRP A 287 2.55 -15.39 12.69
N ALA A 288 1.26 -15.25 12.36
CA ALA A 288 0.15 -15.73 13.16
C ALA A 288 -0.02 -17.24 12.92
N ASN A 289 0.46 -18.07 13.84
CA ASN A 289 0.45 -19.53 13.66
C ASN A 289 -0.28 -20.28 14.78
N ASP A 290 -1.10 -19.57 15.57
CA ASP A 290 -1.66 -20.03 16.84
C ASP A 290 -2.55 -21.29 16.74
N GLU A 291 -2.99 -21.66 15.53
CA GLU A 291 -3.91 -22.76 15.26
C GLU A 291 -3.23 -23.99 14.61
N ALA A 292 -1.92 -23.92 14.33
CA ALA A 292 -1.20 -24.94 13.57
C ALA A 292 -0.13 -25.63 14.44
N PRO A 293 0.05 -26.97 14.33
CA PRO A 293 1.19 -27.64 14.93
C PRO A 293 2.46 -27.22 14.18
N ILE A 294 3.07 -26.12 14.61
CA ILE A 294 4.33 -25.59 14.10
C ILE A 294 5.46 -25.87 15.10
N SER A 295 6.68 -25.94 14.61
CA SER A 295 7.87 -26.15 15.44
C SER A 295 8.10 -24.96 16.41
N ASP A 296 8.77 -25.25 17.52
CA ASP A 296 9.19 -24.22 18.49
C ASP A 296 10.12 -23.18 17.86
N GLU A 297 10.89 -23.60 16.84
CA GLU A 297 11.73 -22.73 16.03
C GLU A 297 10.89 -21.66 15.31
N ILE A 298 9.84 -22.04 14.58
CA ILE A 298 8.93 -21.10 13.90
C ILE A 298 8.26 -20.16 14.89
N THR A 299 7.85 -20.69 16.06
CA THR A 299 7.24 -19.88 17.12
C THR A 299 8.20 -18.80 17.62
N THR A 300 9.48 -19.16 17.79
CA THR A 300 10.53 -18.24 18.25
C THR A 300 10.84 -17.20 17.19
N ILE A 301 10.99 -17.60 15.92
CA ILE A 301 11.24 -16.69 14.80
C ILE A 301 10.05 -15.70 14.66
N GLY A 302 8.83 -16.21 14.68
CA GLY A 302 7.63 -15.39 14.56
C GLY A 302 7.48 -14.39 15.70
N ARG A 303 7.83 -14.76 16.93
CA ARG A 303 7.84 -13.84 18.07
C ARG A 303 8.76 -12.66 17.82
N ARG A 304 10.00 -12.91 17.38
CA ARG A 304 10.98 -11.86 17.08
C ARG A 304 10.50 -10.91 15.98
N TYR A 305 9.89 -11.41 14.90
CA TYR A 305 9.33 -10.54 13.86
C TYR A 305 8.13 -9.73 14.33
N ARG A 306 7.26 -10.31 15.17
CA ARG A 306 6.13 -9.59 15.79
C ARG A 306 6.63 -8.46 16.69
N GLU A 307 7.59 -8.73 17.56
CA GLU A 307 8.21 -7.73 18.44
C GLU A 307 8.88 -6.61 17.63
N ALA A 308 9.67 -6.96 16.61
CA ALA A 308 10.32 -5.96 15.74
C ALA A 308 9.29 -5.10 14.99
N THR A 309 8.22 -5.72 14.48
CA THR A 309 7.13 -5.01 13.79
C THR A 309 6.44 -4.02 14.73
N LEU A 310 6.11 -4.43 15.96
CA LEU A 310 5.46 -3.57 16.94
C LEU A 310 6.39 -2.44 17.41
N LYS A 311 7.69 -2.69 17.52
CA LYS A 311 8.69 -1.66 17.84
C LYS A 311 8.78 -0.59 16.74
N GLU A 312 8.82 -0.99 15.48
CA GLU A 312 8.84 -0.03 14.37
C GLU A 312 7.51 0.72 14.21
N LEU A 313 6.38 0.04 14.47
CA LEU A 313 5.07 0.68 14.46
C LEU A 313 4.92 1.70 15.60
N HIS A 314 5.48 1.41 16.78
CA HIS A 314 5.59 2.38 17.88
C HIS A 314 6.37 3.63 17.44
N ALA A 315 7.56 3.45 16.85
CA ALA A 315 8.36 4.55 16.34
C ALA A 315 7.58 5.37 15.30
N PHE A 316 6.89 4.71 14.36
CA PHE A 316 6.02 5.37 13.38
C PHE A 316 4.93 6.22 14.04
N TYR A 317 4.22 5.71 15.05
CA TYR A 317 3.20 6.48 15.73
C TYR A 317 3.75 7.70 16.47
N ARG A 318 4.87 7.55 17.18
CA ARG A 318 5.48 8.62 17.97
C ARG A 318 6.13 9.68 17.08
N GLU A 319 6.92 9.26 16.10
CA GLU A 319 7.81 10.14 15.34
C GLU A 319 7.12 10.71 14.10
N ASP A 320 6.39 9.87 13.35
CA ASP A 320 5.85 10.26 12.04
C ASP A 320 4.40 10.76 12.16
N MET A 321 3.60 10.15 13.03
CA MET A 321 2.23 10.60 13.29
C MET A 321 2.13 11.62 14.43
N GLY A 322 3.14 11.72 15.29
CA GLY A 322 3.15 12.63 16.44
C GLY A 322 2.06 12.29 17.47
N LEU A 323 1.73 11.01 17.63
CA LEU A 323 0.72 10.54 18.58
C LEU A 323 1.38 10.30 19.95
N ASP A 324 0.94 11.05 20.96
CA ASP A 324 1.48 10.86 22.31
C ASP A 324 0.89 9.61 23.01
N ASP A 325 -0.41 9.40 22.86
CA ASP A 325 -1.10 8.18 23.27
C ASP A 325 -1.72 7.51 22.04
N TYR A 326 -1.08 6.42 21.61
CA TYR A 326 -1.53 5.61 20.48
C TYR A 326 -2.08 4.25 20.94
N ALA A 327 -2.25 4.02 22.25
CA ALA A 327 -2.70 2.72 22.78
C ALA A 327 -4.08 2.33 22.25
N ALA A 328 -5.01 3.30 22.21
CA ALA A 328 -6.33 3.10 21.61
C ALA A 328 -6.23 2.72 20.14
N ARG A 329 -5.35 3.38 19.37
CA ARG A 329 -5.15 3.09 17.94
C ARG A 329 -4.53 1.70 17.71
N LEU A 330 -3.59 1.30 18.55
CA LEU A 330 -2.97 -0.02 18.47
C LEU A 330 -3.96 -1.14 18.85
N GLY A 331 -4.93 -0.87 19.71
CA GLY A 331 -5.95 -1.82 20.13
C GLY A 331 -7.14 -2.00 19.18
N GLU A 332 -7.32 -1.11 18.19
CA GLU A 332 -8.43 -1.13 17.21
C GLU A 332 -8.37 -2.24 16.15
#